data_AF-A0AAU2S5L0-F1
#
_entry.id   AF-A0AAU2S5L0-F1
#
_cell.length_a   1.000
_cell.length_b   1.000
_cell.length_c   1.000
_cell.angle_alpha   90.00
_cell.angle_beta   90.00
_cell.angle_gamma   90.00
#
_symmetry.space_group_name_H-M   'P 1'
#
loop_
_entity.id
_entity.type
_entity.pdbx_description
1 polymer ?
#
loop_
_entity_poly.entity_id
_entity_poly.type
_entity_poly.pdbx_seq_one_letter_code
_entity_poly.pdbx_strand_id
1 'polypeptide(L)'
;MVNGITLKSVQKKLAVAAAAAGLVMAFSGQAQAASYYQSTSDGCASVNGSYNYWQVATGYDTNWDFTIWDNCADGKGAGLYTTYQKWENGGWNYHGYTKLGSDSNGANSTPGYANGNGHSVRDVKLYVCFVGDGNSCVSLF
;
A
#
# COMPACT_ATOMS: atom_id res chain seq x y z
N MET A 1 65.25 -12.78 0.50
CA MET A 1 64.32 -11.98 -0.33
C MET A 1 62.97 -12.67 -0.30
N VAL A 2 62.00 -12.07 0.40
CA VAL A 2 60.71 -12.70 0.73
C VAL A 2 59.74 -12.52 -0.44
N ASN A 3 59.09 -13.64 -0.79
CA ASN A 3 58.13 -13.83 -1.88
C ASN A 3 57.04 -12.76 -1.96
N GLY A 4 56.82 -12.27 -3.19
CA GLY A 4 55.72 -11.39 -3.57
C GLY A 4 54.35 -12.07 -3.51
N ILE A 5 53.83 -12.21 -2.30
CA ILE A 5 52.46 -12.65 -2.03
C ILE A 5 51.52 -11.47 -2.30
N THR A 6 50.95 -11.48 -3.51
CA THR A 6 49.52 -11.20 -3.76
C THR A 6 48.95 -9.82 -3.40
N LEU A 7 49.37 -8.77 -4.12
CA LEU A 7 48.64 -7.49 -4.13
C LEU A 7 47.31 -7.52 -4.93
N LYS A 8 47.18 -8.44 -5.91
CA LYS A 8 45.98 -8.52 -6.77
C LYS A 8 44.74 -9.12 -6.08
N SER A 9 44.91 -9.90 -5.02
CA SER A 9 43.79 -10.55 -4.31
C SER A 9 43.13 -9.64 -3.26
N VAL A 10 43.85 -8.65 -2.73
CA VAL A 10 43.31 -7.71 -1.73
C VAL A 10 42.38 -6.68 -2.38
N GLN A 11 42.68 -6.23 -3.60
CA GLN A 11 41.82 -5.28 -4.33
C GLN A 11 40.44 -5.85 -4.68
N LYS A 12 40.33 -7.16 -4.96
CA LYS A 12 39.03 -7.81 -5.21
C LYS A 12 38.14 -7.87 -3.97
N LYS A 13 38.71 -7.93 -2.76
CA LYS A 13 37.92 -7.97 -1.52
C LYS A 13 37.45 -6.59 -1.07
N LEU A 14 38.20 -5.54 -1.40
CA LEU A 14 37.82 -4.17 -1.05
C LEU A 14 36.68 -3.64 -1.93
N ALA A 15 36.61 -4.04 -3.20
CA ALA A 15 35.53 -3.66 -4.11
C ALA A 15 34.16 -4.26 -3.71
N VAL A 16 34.14 -5.43 -3.07
CA VAL A 16 32.91 -6.07 -2.58
C VAL A 16 32.39 -5.41 -1.30
N ALA A 17 33.27 -4.83 -0.47
CA ALA A 17 32.86 -4.09 0.73
C ALA A 17 32.26 -2.71 0.42
N ALA A 18 32.73 -2.03 -0.63
CA ALA A 18 32.20 -0.74 -1.05
C ALA A 18 30.77 -0.82 -1.64
N ALA A 19 30.41 -1.94 -2.25
CA ALA A 19 29.04 -2.18 -2.71
C ALA A 19 28.07 -2.49 -1.55
N ALA A 20 28.55 -3.01 -0.42
CA ALA A 20 27.73 -3.29 0.75
C ALA A 20 27.48 -2.03 1.61
N ALA A 21 28.46 -1.12 1.71
CA ALA A 21 28.28 0.15 2.42
C ALA A 21 27.46 1.19 1.63
N GLY A 22 27.48 1.12 0.30
CA GLY A 22 26.64 1.97 -0.56
C GLY A 22 25.15 1.63 -0.53
N LEU A 23 24.78 0.44 -0.02
CA LEU A 23 23.39 0.01 0.07
C LEU A 23 22.68 0.50 1.35
N VAL A 24 23.43 0.88 2.39
CA VAL A 24 22.84 1.25 3.71
C VAL A 24 22.30 2.68 3.73
N MET A 25 22.78 3.56 2.83
CA MET A 25 22.35 4.97 2.76
C MET A 25 21.05 5.19 1.95
N ALA A 26 20.46 4.14 1.38
CA ALA A 26 19.18 4.22 0.64
C ALA A 26 17.96 3.77 1.47
N PHE A 27 18.14 3.43 2.75
CA PHE A 27 17.07 2.97 3.66
C PHE A 27 16.62 4.02 4.69
N SER A 28 16.75 5.31 4.41
CA SER A 28 15.83 6.26 5.04
C SER A 28 14.48 6.11 4.33
N GLY A 29 13.80 4.98 4.61
CA GLY A 29 12.46 4.71 4.14
C GLY A 29 11.59 5.88 4.54
N GLN A 30 11.11 6.63 3.55
CA GLN A 30 10.15 7.70 3.76
C GLN A 30 8.87 7.03 4.27
N ALA A 31 8.76 6.90 5.59
CA ALA A 31 7.51 6.54 6.23
C ALA A 31 6.59 7.74 6.02
N GLN A 32 5.66 7.61 5.06
CA GLN A 32 4.61 8.59 4.88
C GLN A 32 3.37 8.07 5.59
N ALA A 33 2.92 8.86 6.56
CA ALA A 33 1.67 8.69 7.26
C ALA A 33 0.73 9.81 6.83
N ALA A 34 -0.41 9.46 6.25
CA ALA A 34 -1.40 10.43 5.85
C ALA A 34 -2.79 9.96 6.26
N SER A 35 -3.58 10.94 6.74
CA SER A 35 -4.99 10.76 6.99
C SER A 35 -5.77 11.13 5.73
N TYR A 36 -6.75 10.30 5.38
CA TYR A 36 -7.55 10.48 4.18
C TYR A 36 -9.02 10.46 4.54
N TYR A 37 -9.75 11.37 3.90
CA TYR A 37 -11.20 11.39 3.88
C TYR A 37 -11.66 11.52 2.44
N GLN A 38 -12.62 10.70 2.04
CA GLN A 38 -13.25 10.83 0.72
C GLN A 38 -14.70 10.33 0.78
N SER A 39 -15.53 10.88 -0.10
CA SER A 39 -16.90 10.41 -0.32
C SER A 39 -17.21 10.23 -1.80
N THR A 40 -18.20 9.40 -2.10
CA THR A 40 -18.82 9.33 -3.43
C THR A 40 -19.45 10.68 -3.80
N SER A 41 -19.73 10.88 -5.10
CA SER A 41 -20.25 12.16 -5.62
C SER A 41 -21.61 12.58 -5.04
N ASP A 42 -22.41 11.61 -4.60
CA ASP A 42 -23.69 11.81 -3.92
C ASP A 42 -23.55 11.95 -2.40
N GLY A 43 -22.34 11.77 -1.85
CA GLY A 43 -22.05 11.82 -0.42
C GLY A 43 -22.56 10.59 0.37
N CYS A 44 -23.13 9.59 -0.31
CA CYS A 44 -23.77 8.48 0.36
C CYS A 44 -22.77 7.45 0.89
N ALA A 45 -21.69 7.15 0.17
CA ALA A 45 -20.60 6.33 0.70
C ALA A 45 -19.40 7.20 1.03
N SER A 46 -18.85 7.08 2.24
CA SER A 46 -17.65 7.80 2.66
C SER A 46 -16.68 6.93 3.44
N VAL A 47 -15.43 7.36 3.47
CA VAL A 47 -14.36 6.68 4.20
C VAL A 47 -13.48 7.72 4.88
N ASN A 48 -13.04 7.41 6.09
CA ASN A 48 -12.09 8.21 6.86
C ASN A 48 -11.09 7.29 7.54
N GLY A 49 -9.81 7.62 7.48
CA GLY A 49 -8.79 6.83 8.16
C GLY A 49 -7.38 7.23 7.79
N SER A 50 -6.46 6.30 7.98
CA SER A 50 -5.04 6.50 7.68
C SER A 50 -4.51 5.43 6.74
N TYR A 51 -3.58 5.86 5.89
CA TYR A 51 -2.77 4.97 5.06
C TYR A 51 -1.32 5.35 5.24
N ASN A 52 -0.53 4.36 5.65
CA ASN A 52 0.88 4.50 5.93
C ASN A 52 1.66 3.59 4.99
N TYR A 53 2.81 4.05 4.52
CA TYR A 53 3.70 3.22 3.73
C TYR A 53 5.16 3.53 4.03
N TRP A 54 6.02 2.51 3.89
CA TRP A 54 7.46 2.65 4.03
C TRP A 54 8.17 1.79 2.99
N GLN A 55 9.28 2.32 2.46
CA GLN A 55 10.06 1.62 1.45
C GLN A 55 10.74 0.39 2.06
N VAL A 56 10.66 -0.73 1.35
CA VAL A 56 11.37 -1.98 1.66
C VAL A 56 12.27 -2.36 0.48
N ALA A 57 13.07 -3.42 0.64
CA ALA A 57 13.99 -3.87 -0.41
C ALA A 57 13.30 -4.14 -1.77
N THR A 58 12.00 -4.45 -1.76
CA THR A 58 11.21 -4.72 -2.96
C THR A 58 9.87 -3.98 -2.90
N GLY A 59 9.87 -2.69 -3.26
CA GLY A 59 8.67 -1.85 -3.25
C GLY A 59 8.38 -1.21 -1.90
N TYR A 60 7.12 -1.25 -1.47
CA TYR A 60 6.64 -0.65 -0.24
C TYR A 60 5.85 -1.65 0.59
N ASP A 61 6.03 -1.58 1.90
CA ASP A 61 5.09 -2.17 2.84
C ASP A 61 4.13 -1.08 3.31
N THR A 62 2.91 -1.48 3.61
CA THR A 62 1.77 -0.58 3.81
C THR A 62 0.94 -1.02 5.01
N ASN A 63 0.34 -0.06 5.68
CA ASN A 63 -0.57 -0.27 6.79
C ASN A 63 -1.74 0.70 6.66
N TRP A 64 -2.96 0.20 6.80
CA TRP A 64 -4.15 1.02 6.73
C TRP A 64 -5.10 0.73 7.88
N ASP A 65 -5.83 1.77 8.25
CA ASP A 65 -6.92 1.70 9.22
C ASP A 65 -7.98 2.72 8.82
N PHE A 66 -9.11 2.22 8.32
CA PHE A 66 -10.19 3.02 7.76
C PHE A 66 -11.53 2.64 8.37
N THR A 67 -12.33 3.67 8.64
CA THR A 67 -13.76 3.57 8.92
C THR A 67 -14.55 3.94 7.67
N ILE A 68 -15.52 3.11 7.31
CA ILE A 68 -16.34 3.21 6.11
C ILE A 68 -17.78 3.48 6.55
N TRP A 69 -18.43 4.46 5.94
CA TRP A 69 -19.78 4.89 6.28
C TRP A 69 -20.69 4.84 5.06
N ASP A 70 -21.84 4.19 5.23
CA ASP A 70 -23.03 4.46 4.43
C ASP A 70 -23.89 5.50 5.15
N ASN A 71 -24.00 6.67 4.54
CA ASN A 71 -24.71 7.84 5.06
C ASN A 71 -26.15 7.91 4.55
N CYS A 72 -26.55 7.02 3.64
CA CYS A 72 -27.85 7.05 2.97
C CYS A 72 -28.68 5.81 3.32
N ALA A 73 -30.00 5.96 3.35
CA ALA A 73 -30.92 4.83 3.51
C ALA A 73 -31.40 4.33 2.14
N ASP A 74 -30.48 3.99 1.23
CA ASP A 74 -30.79 3.59 -0.15
C ASP A 74 -30.71 2.07 -0.37
N GLY A 75 -30.29 1.31 0.64
CA GLY A 75 -30.15 -0.15 0.60
C GLY A 75 -28.86 -0.63 -0.06
N LYS A 76 -27.91 0.26 -0.36
CA LYS A 76 -26.58 -0.08 -0.88
C LYS A 76 -25.54 0.06 0.23
N GLY A 77 -24.63 -0.91 0.36
CA GLY A 77 -23.50 -0.76 1.28
C GLY A 77 -22.40 0.13 0.71
N ALA A 78 -21.62 0.77 1.56
CA ALA A 78 -20.36 1.44 1.23
C ALA A 78 -19.18 0.46 1.34
N GLY A 79 -18.18 0.60 0.47
CA GLY A 79 -17.01 -0.28 0.42
C GLY A 79 -15.72 0.47 0.10
N LEU A 80 -14.63 -0.01 0.71
CA LEU A 80 -13.26 0.43 0.41
C LEU A 80 -12.57 -0.63 -0.44
N TYR A 81 -11.98 -0.19 -1.56
CA TYR A 81 -11.31 -1.03 -2.53
C TYR A 81 -9.92 -0.48 -2.83
N THR A 82 -9.03 -1.36 -3.29
CA THR A 82 -7.68 -0.98 -3.69
C THR A 82 -7.27 -1.60 -5.02
N THR A 83 -6.43 -0.89 -5.76
CA THR A 83 -5.65 -1.45 -6.86
C THR A 83 -4.17 -1.30 -6.53
N TYR A 84 -3.36 -2.30 -6.85
CA TYR A 84 -1.91 -2.24 -6.61
C TYR A 84 -1.16 -3.23 -7.51
N GLN A 85 0.15 -3.04 -7.64
CA GLN A 85 1.05 -4.10 -8.11
C GLN A 85 1.76 -4.75 -6.92
N LYS A 86 1.91 -6.07 -6.95
CA LYS A 86 2.59 -6.84 -5.90
C LYS A 86 3.74 -7.65 -6.48
N TRP A 87 4.87 -7.67 -5.78
CA TRP A 87 5.97 -8.55 -6.15
C TRP A 87 5.69 -9.98 -5.69
N GLU A 88 5.44 -10.87 -6.65
CA GLU A 88 5.19 -12.28 -6.40
C GLU A 88 5.67 -13.13 -7.57
N ASN A 89 6.10 -14.37 -7.30
CA ASN A 89 6.63 -15.29 -8.32
C ASN A 89 7.78 -14.70 -9.17
N GLY A 90 8.59 -13.79 -8.60
CA GLY A 90 9.72 -13.16 -9.28
C GLY A 90 9.37 -12.02 -10.22
N GLY A 91 8.14 -11.49 -10.16
CA GLY A 91 7.71 -10.35 -10.99
C GLY A 91 6.64 -9.49 -10.32
N TRP A 92 6.32 -8.35 -10.95
CA TRP A 92 5.23 -7.48 -10.53
C TRP A 92 3.91 -7.94 -11.16
N ASN A 93 2.92 -8.25 -10.32
CA ASN A 93 1.60 -8.70 -10.74
C ASN A 93 0.54 -7.69 -10.29
N TYR A 94 -0.40 -7.38 -11.18
CA TYR A 94 -1.45 -6.42 -10.91
C TYR A 94 -2.62 -7.07 -10.17
N HIS A 95 -3.08 -6.42 -9.11
CA HIS A 95 -4.26 -6.76 -8.32
C HIS A 95 -5.25 -5.61 -8.44
N GLY A 96 -6.39 -5.86 -9.09
CA GLY A 96 -7.40 -4.85 -9.37
C GLY A 96 -8.61 -4.96 -8.44
N TYR A 97 -9.09 -3.81 -7.94
CA TYR A 97 -10.31 -3.66 -7.16
C TYR A 97 -10.50 -4.69 -6.05
N THR A 98 -9.42 -4.98 -5.32
CA THR A 98 -9.47 -5.85 -4.15
C THR A 98 -10.22 -5.14 -3.04
N LYS A 99 -11.28 -5.76 -2.53
CA LYS A 99 -12.07 -5.22 -1.41
C LYS A 99 -11.27 -5.29 -0.11
N LEU A 100 -11.14 -4.16 0.58
CA LEU A 100 -10.51 -4.07 1.90
C LEU A 100 -11.53 -4.18 3.04
N GLY A 101 -12.74 -3.65 2.84
CA GLY A 101 -13.83 -3.73 3.81
C GLY A 101 -15.13 -3.09 3.31
N SER A 102 -16.18 -3.19 4.11
CA SER A 102 -17.48 -2.54 3.88
C SER A 102 -18.28 -2.44 5.18
N ASP A 103 -19.26 -1.55 5.20
CA ASP A 103 -20.21 -1.31 6.29
C ASP A 103 -21.33 -2.35 6.45
N SER A 104 -21.41 -3.32 5.53
CA SER A 104 -22.40 -4.41 5.46
C SER A 104 -23.80 -4.01 4.98
N ASN A 105 -24.14 -4.45 3.76
CA ASN A 105 -25.49 -4.52 3.16
C ASN A 105 -26.46 -3.33 3.38
N GLY A 106 -25.99 -2.08 3.36
CA GLY A 106 -26.87 -0.90 3.43
C GLY A 106 -27.48 -0.65 4.81
N ALA A 107 -26.79 -1.10 5.86
CA ALA A 107 -27.19 -0.86 7.24
C ALA A 107 -26.76 0.55 7.68
N ASN A 108 -27.55 1.55 7.27
CA ASN A 108 -27.42 2.94 7.68
C ASN A 108 -27.23 3.02 9.22
N SER A 109 -26.16 3.68 9.66
CA SER A 109 -25.72 3.91 11.06
C SER A 109 -24.73 2.91 11.67
N THR A 110 -24.35 1.81 11.00
CA THR A 110 -23.25 0.95 11.49
C THR A 110 -22.05 1.08 10.56
N PRO A 111 -20.93 1.69 11.00
CA PRO A 111 -19.76 1.80 10.15
C PRO A 111 -19.11 0.44 9.89
N GLY A 112 -18.51 0.32 8.71
CA GLY A 112 -17.55 -0.72 8.39
C GLY A 112 -16.15 -0.34 8.81
N TYR A 113 -15.31 -1.34 9.04
CA TYR A 113 -13.91 -1.13 9.36
C TYR A 113 -13.04 -1.94 8.40
N ALA A 114 -11.96 -1.34 7.95
CA ALA A 114 -10.95 -1.96 7.12
C ALA A 114 -9.57 -1.64 7.68
N ASN A 115 -8.97 -2.60 8.37
CA ASN A 115 -7.62 -2.50 8.91
C ASN A 115 -6.77 -3.66 8.40
N GLY A 116 -5.50 -3.40 8.07
CA GLY A 116 -4.64 -4.44 7.54
C GLY A 116 -3.30 -3.93 7.01
N ASN A 117 -2.56 -4.86 6.43
CA ASN A 117 -1.22 -4.63 5.94
C ASN A 117 -1.04 -5.22 4.54
N GLY A 118 -0.23 -4.54 3.73
CA GLY A 118 0.20 -4.99 2.42
C GLY A 118 1.71 -5.05 2.37
N HIS A 119 2.26 -6.09 1.74
CA HIS A 119 3.71 -6.30 1.68
C HIS A 119 4.21 -6.31 0.24
N SER A 120 5.35 -5.66 0.02
CA SER A 120 6.02 -5.58 -1.28
C SER A 120 5.08 -5.15 -2.40
N VAL A 121 4.36 -4.05 -2.17
CA VAL A 121 3.39 -3.45 -3.11
C VAL A 121 3.92 -2.14 -3.71
N ARG A 122 3.34 -1.70 -4.82
CA ARG A 122 3.56 -0.40 -5.44
C ARG A 122 2.33 0.06 -6.23
N ASP A 123 2.34 1.31 -6.67
CA ASP A 123 1.27 1.93 -7.46
C ASP A 123 -0.11 1.76 -6.82
N VAL A 124 -0.16 1.87 -5.49
CA VAL A 124 -1.38 1.65 -4.72
C VAL A 124 -2.34 2.83 -4.93
N LYS A 125 -3.59 2.52 -5.23
CA LYS A 125 -4.70 3.46 -5.22
C LYS A 125 -5.82 2.93 -4.34
N LEU A 126 -6.50 3.83 -3.65
CA LEU A 126 -7.66 3.50 -2.82
C LEU A 126 -8.91 4.15 -3.40
N TYR A 127 -10.02 3.45 -3.29
CA TYR A 127 -11.32 3.87 -3.82
C TYR A 127 -12.42 3.61 -2.81
N VAL A 128 -13.31 4.59 -2.64
CA VAL A 128 -14.61 4.39 -1.98
C VAL A 128 -15.69 4.22 -3.03
N CYS A 129 -16.54 3.21 -2.89
CA CYS A 129 -17.62 2.91 -3.83
C CYS A 129 -18.82 2.34 -3.07
N PHE A 130 -19.99 2.31 -3.71
CA PHE A 130 -21.04 1.38 -3.32
C PHE A 130 -20.65 -0.07 -3.63
N VAL A 131 -21.02 -0.97 -2.73
CA VAL A 131 -20.77 -2.40 -2.87
C VAL A 131 -21.53 -2.93 -4.09
N GLY A 132 -20.78 -3.47 -5.05
CA GLY A 132 -21.34 -4.03 -6.28
C GLY A 132 -21.58 -3.02 -7.41
N ASP A 133 -21.27 -1.73 -7.20
CA ASP A 133 -21.41 -0.69 -8.22
C ASP A 133 -20.08 0.05 -8.45
N GLY A 134 -19.28 -0.46 -9.39
CA GLY A 134 -17.98 0.12 -9.75
C GLY A 134 -18.06 1.51 -10.39
N ASN A 135 -19.22 1.93 -10.90
CA ASN A 135 -19.38 3.26 -11.50
C ASN A 135 -19.46 4.37 -10.45
N SER A 136 -19.76 4.01 -9.20
CA SER A 136 -19.82 4.94 -8.07
C SER A 136 -18.45 5.28 -7.46
N CYS A 137 -17.38 4.62 -7.93
CA CYS A 137 -16.07 4.69 -7.28
C CYS A 137 -15.42 6.06 -7.38
N VAL A 138 -14.93 6.57 -6.24
CA VAL A 138 -14.12 7.79 -6.14
C VAL A 138 -12.77 7.45 -5.53
N SER A 139 -11.69 7.91 -6.16
CA SER A 139 -10.31 7.70 -5.70
C SER A 139 -9.98 8.62 -4.52
N LEU A 140 -9.29 8.06 -3.53
CA LEU A 140 -8.71 8.81 -2.41
C LEU A 140 -7.36 9.44 -2.83
N PHE A 141 -6.59 8.72 -3.63
CA PHE A 141 -5.32 9.11 -4.25
C PHE A 141 -4.96 8.16 -5.42
#